data_AF-A0A084SK23-F1
#
_entry.id   AF-A0A084SK23-F1
#
_cell.length_a   1.000
_cell.length_b   1.000
_cell.length_c   1.000
_cell.angle_alpha   90.00
_cell.angle_beta   90.00
_cell.angle_gamma   90.00
#
_symmetry.space_group_name_H-M   'P 1'
#
loop_
_entity.id
_entity.type
_entity.pdbx_description
1 polymer ?
#
loop_
_entity_poly.entity_id
_entity_poly.type
_entity_poly.pdbx_seq_one_letter_code
_entity_poly.pdbx_strand_id
1 'polypeptide(L)'
;MGMDLYRDGMARLEAGDVEEGRRLLEEALHKTPGDVKVMHGLALALELAGERTRAVELLEFAHARAPYEPEPACELAMSLLERGEDARAEQVLAPVLAAHPGHPRANLYQAMALAKTDPARARAHVAKVLEDADPELRREAEALDRVLTEHAPAT
;
A
#
# COMPACT_ATOMS: atom_id res chain seq x y z
N MET A 1 7.64 -3.49 25.33
CA MET A 1 6.20 -3.70 25.63
C MET A 1 5.29 -3.42 24.42
N GLY A 2 5.21 -2.19 23.87
CA GLY A 2 4.37 -1.93 22.67
C GLY A 2 4.86 -2.68 21.41
N MET A 3 6.18 -2.68 21.17
CA MET A 3 6.78 -3.40 20.05
C MET A 3 6.65 -4.93 20.16
N ASP A 4 6.58 -5.47 21.38
CA ASP A 4 6.42 -6.91 21.57
C ASP A 4 4.99 -7.34 21.24
N LEU A 5 3.99 -6.57 21.70
CA LEU A 5 2.59 -6.74 21.31
C LEU A 5 2.37 -6.59 19.80
N TYR A 6 3.07 -5.66 19.15
CA TYR A 6 3.03 -5.54 17.69
C TYR A 6 3.53 -6.81 17.02
N ARG A 7 4.71 -7.33 17.41
CA ARG A 7 5.27 -8.55 16.81
C ARG A 7 4.33 -9.75 17.03
N ASP A 8 3.82 -9.90 18.24
CA ASP A 8 2.89 -10.99 18.56
C ASP A 8 1.58 -10.85 17.79
N GLY A 9 1.06 -9.62 17.67
CA GLY A 9 -0.13 -9.31 16.89
C GLY A 9 0.04 -9.65 15.41
N MET A 10 1.15 -9.25 14.79
CA MET A 10 1.47 -9.60 13.40
C MET A 10 1.59 -11.12 13.22
N ALA A 11 2.28 -11.81 14.14
CA ALA A 11 2.41 -13.27 14.08
C ALA A 11 1.06 -13.99 14.17
N ARG A 12 0.10 -13.44 14.93
CA ARG A 12 -1.28 -13.96 14.99
C ARG A 12 -2.03 -13.76 13.68
N LEU A 13 -1.87 -12.61 13.03
CA LEU A 13 -2.45 -12.37 11.71
C LEU A 13 -1.90 -13.36 10.67
N GLU A 14 -0.59 -13.60 10.67
CA GLU A 14 0.05 -14.58 9.78
C GLU A 14 -0.46 -16.02 10.04
N ALA A 15 -0.77 -16.35 11.29
CA ALA A 15 -1.37 -17.63 11.66
C ALA A 15 -2.89 -17.72 11.36
N GLY A 16 -3.50 -16.65 10.85
CA GLY A 16 -4.95 -16.57 10.57
C GLY A 16 -5.82 -16.30 11.81
N ASP A 17 -5.21 -16.05 12.96
CA ASP A 17 -5.90 -15.70 14.21
C ASP A 17 -6.17 -14.19 14.25
N VAL A 18 -7.08 -13.75 13.36
CA VAL A 18 -7.39 -12.33 13.11
C VAL A 18 -7.90 -11.64 14.38
N GLU A 19 -8.73 -12.31 15.17
CA GLU A 19 -9.30 -11.75 16.39
C GLU A 19 -8.23 -11.44 17.44
N GLU A 20 -7.34 -12.39 17.74
CA GLU A 20 -6.27 -12.17 18.71
C GLU A 20 -5.21 -11.20 18.17
N GLY A 21 -4.90 -11.27 16.87
CA GLY A 21 -4.01 -10.31 16.22
C GLY A 21 -4.50 -8.88 16.36
N ARG A 22 -5.78 -8.63 16.06
CA ARG A 22 -6.43 -7.32 16.26
C ARG A 22 -6.32 -6.88 17.72
N ARG A 23 -6.69 -7.74 18.67
CA ARG A 23 -6.64 -7.41 20.10
C ARG A 23 -5.25 -6.97 20.57
N LEU A 24 -4.21 -7.68 20.14
CA LEU A 24 -2.81 -7.36 20.47
C LEU A 24 -2.37 -6.05 19.84
N LEU A 25 -2.75 -5.79 18.59
CA LEU A 25 -2.43 -4.57 17.87
C LEU A 25 -3.17 -3.34 18.44
N GLU A 26 -4.41 -3.50 18.91
CA GLU A 26 -5.13 -2.46 19.66
C GLU A 26 -4.43 -2.13 20.99
N GLU A 27 -3.99 -3.15 21.73
CA GLU A 27 -3.22 -2.96 22.96
C GLU A 27 -1.86 -2.29 22.68
N ALA A 28 -1.18 -2.70 21.59
CA ALA A 28 0.05 -2.07 21.13
C ALA A 28 -0.19 -0.59 20.83
N LEU A 29 -1.26 -0.26 20.09
CA LEU A 29 -1.60 1.12 19.73
C LEU A 29 -1.92 1.96 20.98
N HIS A 30 -2.61 1.38 21.96
CA HIS A 30 -2.85 2.06 23.23
C HIS A 30 -1.55 2.43 23.96
N LYS A 31 -0.54 1.57 23.91
CA LYS A 31 0.78 1.82 24.50
C LYS A 31 1.64 2.76 23.66
N THR A 32 1.41 2.82 22.35
CA THR A 32 2.14 3.68 21.40
C THR A 32 1.20 4.41 20.42
N PRO A 33 0.39 5.39 20.88
CA PRO A 33 -0.71 5.98 20.09
C PRO A 33 -0.31 6.74 18.83
N GLY A 34 0.98 6.92 18.57
CA GLY A 34 1.51 7.63 17.41
C GLY A 34 2.38 6.77 16.50
N ASP A 35 2.52 5.47 16.80
CA ASP A 35 3.37 4.56 16.04
C ASP A 35 2.66 4.10 14.75
N VAL A 36 3.18 4.60 13.63
CA VAL A 36 2.64 4.35 12.30
C VAL A 36 2.72 2.86 11.92
N LYS A 37 3.72 2.12 12.41
CA LYS A 37 3.83 0.68 12.14
C LYS A 37 2.70 -0.08 12.81
N VAL A 38 2.35 0.32 14.04
CA VAL A 38 1.25 -0.29 14.78
C VAL A 38 -0.10 0.08 14.16
N MET A 39 -0.27 1.33 13.71
CA MET A 39 -1.46 1.75 12.96
C MET A 39 -1.65 0.92 11.68
N HIS A 40 -0.58 0.74 10.92
CA HIS A 40 -0.59 -0.10 9.72
C HIS A 40 -0.94 -1.56 10.04
N GLY A 41 -0.30 -2.16 11.05
CA GLY A 41 -0.62 -3.52 11.48
C GLY A 41 -2.09 -3.68 11.89
N LEU A 42 -2.63 -2.73 12.66
CA LEU A 42 -4.04 -2.74 13.03
C LEU A 42 -4.97 -2.54 11.82
N ALA A 43 -4.60 -1.71 10.84
CA ALA A 43 -5.36 -1.57 9.61
C ALA A 43 -5.42 -2.89 8.82
N LEU A 44 -4.31 -3.63 8.76
CA LEU A 44 -4.29 -4.97 8.16
C LEU A 44 -5.23 -5.94 8.90
N ALA A 45 -5.23 -5.93 10.23
CA ALA A 45 -6.15 -6.74 11.03
C ALA A 45 -7.62 -6.39 10.74
N LEU A 46 -7.93 -5.09 10.59
CA LEU A 46 -9.27 -4.61 10.27
C LEU A 46 -9.72 -5.03 8.85
N GLU A 47 -8.84 -4.98 7.85
CA GLU A 47 -9.13 -5.51 6.50
C GLU A 47 -9.44 -7.01 6.56
N LEU A 48 -8.62 -7.80 7.27
CA LEU A 48 -8.83 -9.25 7.42
C LEU A 48 -10.14 -9.58 8.16
N ALA A 49 -10.61 -8.69 9.03
CA ALA A 49 -11.90 -8.79 9.71
C ALA A 49 -13.09 -8.30 8.84
N GLY A 50 -12.84 -7.81 7.63
CA GLY A 50 -13.85 -7.24 6.74
C GLY A 50 -14.27 -5.81 7.11
N GLU A 51 -13.59 -5.17 8.04
CA GLU A 51 -13.85 -3.80 8.53
C GLU A 51 -13.13 -2.74 7.67
N ARG A 52 -13.26 -2.86 6.34
CA ARG A 52 -12.52 -2.06 5.35
C ARG A 52 -12.61 -0.54 5.55
N THR A 53 -13.78 -0.02 5.92
CA THR A 53 -13.94 1.41 6.19
C THR A 53 -13.02 1.89 7.32
N ARG A 54 -12.95 1.14 8.42
CA ARG A 54 -12.12 1.49 9.57
C ARG A 54 -10.63 1.33 9.26
N ALA A 55 -10.28 0.32 8.46
CA ALA A 55 -8.91 0.14 7.99
C ALA A 55 -8.45 1.35 7.16
N VAL A 56 -9.25 1.80 6.19
CA VAL A 56 -8.95 2.99 5.38
C VAL A 56 -8.83 4.25 6.23
N GLU A 57 -9.75 4.50 7.17
CA GLU A 57 -9.65 5.65 8.09
C GLU A 57 -8.34 5.64 8.89
N LEU A 58 -7.91 4.46 9.36
CA LEU A 58 -6.67 4.31 10.10
C LEU A 58 -5.44 4.51 9.21
N LEU A 59 -5.47 4.04 7.96
CA LEU A 59 -4.41 4.26 6.98
C LEU A 59 -4.31 5.73 6.57
N GLU A 60 -5.43 6.43 6.41
CA GLU A 60 -5.45 7.89 6.16
C GLU A 60 -4.80 8.64 7.32
N PHE A 61 -5.11 8.25 8.57
CA PHE A 61 -4.47 8.84 9.75
C PHE A 61 -2.96 8.51 9.82
N ALA A 62 -2.57 7.27 9.54
CA ALA A 62 -1.18 6.84 9.51
C ALA A 62 -0.37 7.61 8.45
N HIS A 63 -0.91 7.73 7.24
CA HIS A 63 -0.29 8.47 6.14
C HIS A 63 -0.18 9.98 6.46
N ALA A 64 -1.22 10.58 7.05
CA ALA A 64 -1.16 11.99 7.46
C ALA A 64 -0.05 12.26 8.50
N ARG A 65 0.28 11.28 9.34
CA ARG A 65 1.36 11.38 10.33
C ARG A 65 2.75 11.16 9.75
N ALA A 66 2.88 10.23 8.81
CA ALA A 66 4.16 9.91 8.16
C ALA A 66 3.94 9.70 6.66
N PRO A 67 3.87 10.80 5.88
CA PRO A 67 3.48 10.74 4.48
C PRO A 67 4.52 10.06 3.57
N TYR A 68 5.74 9.86 4.06
CA TYR A 68 6.83 9.22 3.33
C TYR A 68 6.97 7.72 3.63
N GLU A 69 6.25 7.18 4.63
CA GLU A 69 6.31 5.76 4.98
C GLU A 69 5.58 4.93 3.92
N PRO A 70 6.26 3.98 3.25
CA PRO A 70 5.68 3.29 2.11
C PRO A 70 4.48 2.41 2.44
N GLU A 71 4.51 1.67 3.56
CA GLU A 71 3.53 0.62 3.83
C GLU A 71 2.10 1.18 3.98
N PRO A 72 1.80 2.13 4.89
CA PRO A 72 0.44 2.66 5.01
C PRO A 72 -0.05 3.34 3.73
N ALA A 73 0.86 4.01 3.01
CA ALA A 73 0.54 4.70 1.77
C ALA A 73 0.21 3.72 0.63
N CYS A 74 0.93 2.61 0.52
CA CYS A 74 0.65 1.58 -0.49
C CYS A 74 -0.70 0.91 -0.24
N GLU A 75 -1.02 0.55 1.01
CA GLU A 75 -2.31 -0.07 1.35
C GLU A 75 -3.48 0.91 1.12
N LEU A 76 -3.29 2.20 1.46
CA LEU A 76 -4.28 3.24 1.18
C LEU A 76 -4.46 3.45 -0.33
N ALA A 77 -3.36 3.51 -1.09
CA ALA A 77 -3.40 3.68 -2.53
C ALA A 77 -4.09 2.49 -3.22
N MET A 78 -3.83 1.26 -2.82
CA MET A 78 -4.54 0.08 -3.34
C MET A 78 -6.04 0.18 -3.07
N SER A 79 -6.43 0.51 -1.82
CA SER A 79 -7.84 0.71 -1.47
C SER A 79 -8.51 1.79 -2.32
N LEU A 80 -7.80 2.87 -2.65
CA LEU A 80 -8.30 3.94 -3.52
C LEU A 80 -8.42 3.48 -4.99
N LEU A 81 -7.46 2.72 -5.49
CA LEU A 81 -7.48 2.15 -6.84
C LEU A 81 -8.67 1.19 -7.03
N GLU A 82 -8.94 0.33 -6.06
CA GLU A 82 -10.10 -0.57 -6.08
C GLU A 82 -11.44 0.20 -6.14
N ARG A 83 -11.48 1.41 -5.59
CA ARG A 83 -12.63 2.32 -5.62
C ARG A 83 -12.66 3.21 -6.87
N GLY A 84 -11.66 3.10 -7.76
CA GLY A 84 -11.51 3.95 -8.95
C GLY A 84 -11.09 5.39 -8.65
N GLU A 85 -10.57 5.66 -7.45
CA GLU A 85 -10.09 6.97 -7.01
C GLU A 85 -8.62 7.20 -7.40
N ASP A 86 -8.31 6.96 -8.68
CA ASP A 86 -6.95 6.93 -9.26
C ASP A 86 -6.13 8.20 -8.91
N ALA A 87 -6.76 9.38 -9.01
CA ALA A 87 -6.10 10.65 -8.70
C ALA A 87 -5.70 10.81 -7.22
N ARG A 88 -6.48 10.25 -6.29
CA ARG A 88 -6.12 10.26 -4.85
C ARG A 88 -5.01 9.26 -4.58
N ALA A 89 -5.03 8.10 -5.22
CA ALA A 89 -3.94 7.13 -5.12
C ALA A 89 -2.60 7.75 -5.55
N GLU A 90 -2.60 8.50 -6.67
CA GLU A 90 -1.40 9.23 -7.13
C GLU A 90 -0.88 10.21 -6.07
N GLN A 91 -1.78 10.97 -5.44
CA GLN A 91 -1.43 11.95 -4.41
C GLN A 91 -0.83 11.32 -3.15
N VAL A 92 -1.38 10.17 -2.72
CA VAL A 92 -0.88 9.41 -1.57
C VAL A 92 0.52 8.83 -1.83
N LEU A 93 0.79 8.37 -3.05
CA LEU A 93 2.06 7.75 -3.42
C LEU A 93 3.18 8.76 -3.74
N ALA A 94 2.82 9.98 -4.15
CA ALA A 94 3.79 11.02 -4.50
C ALA A 94 4.87 11.28 -3.42
N PRO A 95 4.54 11.51 -2.13
CA PRO A 95 5.57 11.73 -1.11
C PRO A 95 6.44 10.49 -0.85
N VAL A 96 5.87 9.29 -0.92
CA VAL A 96 6.62 8.03 -0.78
C VAL A 96 7.64 7.89 -1.90
N LEU A 97 7.24 8.15 -3.15
CA LEU A 97 8.13 8.03 -4.30
C LEU A 97 9.16 9.17 -4.39
N ALA A 98 8.91 10.30 -3.73
CA ALA A 98 9.92 11.34 -3.56
C ALA A 98 11.01 10.90 -2.56
N ALA A 99 10.63 10.24 -1.46
CA ALA A 99 11.57 9.75 -0.44
C ALA A 99 12.25 8.42 -0.82
N HIS A 100 11.53 7.55 -1.52
CA HIS A 100 11.93 6.20 -1.91
C HIS A 100 11.65 5.96 -3.41
N PRO A 101 12.44 6.58 -4.32
CA PRO A 101 12.15 6.55 -5.76
C PRO A 101 12.12 5.14 -6.39
N GLY A 102 12.80 4.18 -5.77
CA GLY A 102 12.86 2.78 -6.20
C GLY A 102 11.94 1.83 -5.43
N HIS A 103 11.03 2.33 -4.58
CA HIS A 103 10.14 1.44 -3.83
C HIS A 103 9.20 0.71 -4.80
N PRO A 104 9.25 -0.63 -4.91
CA PRO A 104 8.70 -1.33 -6.06
C PRO A 104 7.17 -1.33 -6.07
N ARG A 105 6.54 -1.64 -4.93
CA ARG A 105 5.07 -1.62 -4.79
C ARG A 105 4.48 -0.22 -5.01
N ALA A 106 5.18 0.81 -4.52
CA ALA A 106 4.73 2.19 -4.71
C ALA A 106 4.82 2.60 -6.19
N ASN A 107 5.86 2.18 -6.91
CA ASN A 107 5.96 2.41 -8.35
C ASN A 107 4.88 1.63 -9.11
N LEU A 108 4.58 0.40 -8.73
CA LEU A 108 3.53 -0.40 -9.36
C LEU A 108 2.15 0.27 -9.20
N TYR A 109 1.79 0.66 -7.98
CA TYR A 109 0.49 1.29 -7.72
C TYR A 109 0.40 2.68 -8.35
N GLN A 110 1.51 3.41 -8.45
CA GLN A 110 1.57 4.67 -9.18
C GLN A 110 1.36 4.46 -10.69
N ALA A 111 1.93 3.39 -11.25
CA ALA A 111 1.68 3.03 -12.64
C ALA A 111 0.20 2.70 -12.88
N MET A 112 -0.43 1.95 -11.96
CA MET A 112 -1.86 1.65 -12.02
C MET A 112 -2.73 2.92 -11.96
N ALA A 113 -2.41 3.86 -11.05
CA ALA A 113 -3.10 5.13 -10.92
C ALA A 113 -3.03 6.00 -12.20
N LEU A 114 -1.89 5.94 -12.89
CA LEU A 114 -1.64 6.72 -14.10
C LEU A 114 -2.11 6.03 -15.38
N ALA A 115 -2.43 4.74 -15.35
CA ALA A 115 -2.63 3.92 -16.54
C ALA A 115 -3.68 4.49 -17.51
N LYS A 116 -4.74 5.12 -16.99
CA LYS A 116 -5.83 5.68 -17.79
C LYS A 116 -5.59 7.11 -18.25
N THR A 117 -4.81 7.88 -17.49
CA THR A 117 -4.68 9.34 -17.65
C THR A 117 -3.35 9.74 -18.28
N ASP A 118 -2.28 9.03 -17.97
CA ASP A 118 -0.94 9.26 -18.51
C ASP A 118 -0.20 7.91 -18.68
N PRO A 119 -0.48 7.18 -19.77
CA PRO A 119 0.18 5.90 -20.05
C PRO A 119 1.71 6.01 -20.17
N ALA A 120 2.23 7.17 -20.58
CA ALA A 120 3.66 7.39 -20.72
C ALA A 120 4.35 7.42 -19.35
N ARG A 121 3.80 8.19 -18.39
CA ARG A 121 4.29 8.18 -17.01
C ARG A 121 4.06 6.82 -16.34
N ALA A 122 2.93 6.16 -16.61
CA ALA A 122 2.67 4.81 -16.09
C ALA A 122 3.78 3.83 -16.50
N ARG A 123 4.15 3.79 -17.78
CA ARG A 123 5.26 2.95 -18.26
C ARG A 123 6.61 3.28 -17.63
N ALA A 124 6.89 4.56 -17.36
CA ALA A 124 8.13 4.95 -16.68
C ALA A 124 8.20 4.39 -15.24
N HIS A 125 7.06 4.25 -14.56
CA HIS A 125 6.99 3.58 -13.27
C HIS A 125 7.08 2.06 -13.40
N VAL A 126 6.40 1.45 -14.36
CA VAL A 126 6.50 0.00 -14.68
C VAL A 126 7.96 -0.40 -14.91
N ALA A 127 8.70 0.37 -15.71
CA ALA A 127 10.10 0.07 -16.03
C ALA A 127 10.97 -0.10 -14.77
N LYS A 128 10.72 0.70 -13.72
CA LYS A 128 11.44 0.56 -12.44
C LYS A 128 11.08 -0.72 -11.70
N VAL A 129 9.82 -1.16 -11.78
CA VAL A 129 9.37 -2.40 -11.13
C VAL A 129 9.93 -3.63 -11.85
N LEU A 130 10.14 -3.56 -13.17
CA LEU A 130 10.75 -4.64 -13.95
C LEU A 130 12.21 -4.92 -13.56
N GLU A 131 12.89 -3.96 -12.91
CA GLU A 131 14.24 -4.14 -12.37
C GLU A 131 14.24 -4.82 -10.99
N ASP A 132 13.08 -5.03 -10.36
CA ASP A 132 12.96 -5.63 -9.03
C ASP A 132 13.25 -7.15 -9.03
N ALA A 133 13.78 -7.65 -7.92
CA ALA A 133 14.09 -9.07 -7.76
C ALA A 133 12.83 -9.94 -7.60
N ASP A 134 11.73 -9.37 -7.08
CA ASP A 134 10.48 -10.07 -6.82
C ASP A 134 9.80 -10.50 -8.14
N PRO A 135 9.69 -11.81 -8.41
CA PRO A 135 9.07 -12.31 -9.63
C PRO A 135 7.56 -12.05 -9.69
N GLU A 136 6.88 -11.87 -8.57
CA GLU A 136 5.44 -11.57 -8.53
C GLU A 136 5.18 -10.14 -8.96
N LEU A 137 5.88 -9.18 -8.37
CA LEU A 137 5.81 -7.76 -8.76
C LEU A 137 6.19 -7.56 -10.23
N ARG A 138 7.21 -8.27 -10.72
CA ARG A 138 7.57 -8.22 -12.15
C ARG A 138 6.45 -8.73 -13.05
N ARG A 139 5.78 -9.83 -12.70
CA ARG A 139 4.66 -10.36 -13.51
C ARG A 139 3.49 -9.38 -13.55
N GLU A 140 3.17 -8.72 -12.43
CA GLU A 140 2.13 -7.70 -12.40
C GLU A 140 2.51 -6.49 -13.27
N ALA A 141 3.75 -6.03 -13.18
CA ALA A 141 4.27 -4.95 -14.00
C ALA A 141 4.25 -5.30 -15.51
N GLU A 142 4.65 -6.52 -15.88
CA GLU A 142 4.59 -7.02 -17.27
C GLU A 142 3.14 -7.11 -17.79
N ALA A 143 2.20 -7.52 -16.94
CA ALA A 143 0.79 -7.55 -17.30
C ALA A 143 0.26 -6.14 -17.58
N LEU A 144 0.60 -5.18 -16.72
CA LEU A 144 0.24 -3.78 -16.92
C LEU A 144 0.90 -3.19 -18.16
N ASP A 145 2.18 -3.46 -18.42
CA ASP A 145 2.89 -2.96 -19.60
C ASP A 145 2.24 -3.41 -20.91
N ARG A 146 1.80 -4.67 -20.98
CA ARG A 146 1.06 -5.20 -22.14
C ARG A 146 -0.22 -4.43 -22.37
N VAL A 147 -1.03 -4.21 -21.33
CA VAL A 147 -2.27 -3.43 -21.42
C VAL A 147 -1.98 -2.00 -21.91
N LEU A 148 -0.95 -1.35 -21.36
CA LEU A 148 -0.55 0.00 -21.76
C LEU A 148 -0.07 0.04 -23.22
N THR A 149 0.48 -1.05 -23.75
CA THR A 149 0.99 -1.15 -25.12
C THR A 149 -0.10 -1.45 -26.14
N GLU A 150 -1.03 -2.34 -25.81
CA GLU A 150 -2.17 -2.69 -26.66
C GLU A 150 -3.16 -1.54 -26.86
N HIS A 151 -3.24 -0.63 -25.89
CA HIS A 151 -4.13 0.54 -25.93
C HIS A 151 -3.42 1.86 -26.28
N ALA A 152 -2.17 1.82 -26.73
CA ALA A 152 -1.50 3.03 -27.18
C ALA A 152 -2.11 3.51 -28.51
N PRO A 153 -2.46 4.80 -28.65
CA PRO A 153 -2.89 5.33 -29.93
C PRO A 153 -1.76 5.14 -30.95
N ALA A 154 -2.08 4.56 -32.10
CA ALA A 154 -1.14 4.44 -33.21
C ALA A 154 -0.60 5.84 -33.54
N THR A 155 0.71 6.01 -33.39
CA THR A 155 1.41 7.26 -33.72
C THR A 155 1.43 7.48 -35.22
#